data_AF-A0A2V8QKX6-F1
#
_entry.id   AF-A0A2V8QKX6-F1
#
_cell.length_a   1.000
_cell.length_b   1.000
_cell.length_c   1.000
_cell.angle_alpha   90.00
_cell.angle_beta   90.00
_cell.angle_gamma   90.00
#
_symmetry.space_group_name_H-M   'P 1'
#
loop_
_entity.id
_entity.type
_entity.pdbx_description
1 polymer ?
#
loop_
_entity_poly.entity_id
_entity_poly.type
_entity_poly.pdbx_seq_one_letter_code
_entity_poly.pdbx_strand_id
1 'polypeptide(L)'
;MATNAEAIEQGHAPESAHTALAHQFDNLEQQREAGTLGMWVFIAQEVMFFGGLFLAYLIYRMKYPDAFMAASNHLNWTIGTFNTAVLITSSLTMALAVWATQAGRAPKVQVAFMLATVLLGLTFLSVKAYEYHEKYTDGLIPVAGWFNPNREILSHIPANVTLGQYQMFFWLYFAMTGLHALHMI
;
A
#
# COMPACT_ATOMS: atom_id res chain seq x y z
N MET A 1 -8.93 70.85 25.73
CA MET A 1 -8.52 71.10 24.34
C MET A 1 -7.31 70.20 24.11
N ALA A 2 -7.46 68.92 23.72
CA ALA A 2 -7.69 68.43 22.34
C ALA A 2 -6.65 69.06 21.38
N THR A 3 -5.75 68.39 20.66
CA THR A 3 -5.72 67.10 19.90
C THR A 3 -4.27 66.54 19.88
N ASN A 4 -3.88 65.30 19.55
CA ASN A 4 -4.48 64.01 19.09
C ASN A 4 -3.67 62.85 19.77
N ALA A 5 -3.88 61.53 19.63
CA ALA A 5 -4.64 60.66 18.72
C ALA A 5 -3.99 60.34 17.35
N GLU A 6 -2.79 59.75 17.34
CA GLU A 6 -2.27 58.98 16.20
C GLU A 6 -2.10 57.51 16.61
N ALA A 7 -3.07 56.70 16.20
CA ALA A 7 -3.02 55.25 16.24
C ALA A 7 -2.89 54.72 14.81
N ILE A 8 -2.59 53.43 14.70
CA ILE A 8 -2.65 52.62 13.47
C ILE A 8 -1.50 52.87 12.49
N GLU A 9 -0.40 52.14 12.72
CA GLU A 9 0.19 51.36 11.62
C GLU A 9 0.35 49.89 12.05
N GLN A 10 -0.77 49.27 12.45
CA GLN A 10 -0.87 47.81 12.39
C GLN A 10 -0.97 47.43 10.92
N GLY A 11 0.18 47.12 10.31
CA GLY A 11 0.26 46.59 8.95
C GLY A 11 -0.66 45.37 8.83
N HIS A 12 -1.74 45.53 8.07
CA HIS A 12 -2.78 44.53 7.93
C HIS A 12 -2.20 43.34 7.15
N ALA A 13 -1.76 42.30 7.85
CA ALA A 13 -1.40 41.04 7.23
C ALA A 13 -2.63 40.55 6.43
N PRO A 14 -2.46 40.13 5.17
CA PRO A 14 -3.60 39.82 4.31
C PRO A 14 -4.45 38.71 4.94
N GLU A 15 -5.75 38.98 5.03
CA GLU A 15 -6.79 38.19 5.72
C GLU A 15 -6.82 36.70 5.29
N SER A 16 -6.25 36.38 4.12
CA SER A 16 -6.07 35.03 3.59
C SER A 16 -5.12 34.11 4.40
N ALA A 17 -4.25 34.66 5.25
CA ALA A 17 -3.31 33.85 6.03
C ALA A 17 -3.98 33.05 7.17
N HIS A 18 -5.02 33.62 7.80
CA HIS A 18 -5.68 33.02 8.96
C HIS A 18 -6.48 31.74 8.65
N THR A 19 -6.80 31.48 7.39
CA THR A 19 -7.53 30.27 6.96
C THR A 19 -6.61 29.08 6.67
N ALA A 20 -5.30 29.31 6.50
CA ALA A 20 -4.32 28.28 6.10
C ALA A 20 -3.55 27.67 7.30
N LEU A 21 -3.39 28.44 8.38
CA LEU A 21 -2.79 27.98 9.63
C LEU A 21 -3.84 27.30 10.51
N ALA A 22 -3.65 26.02 10.81
CA ALA A 22 -4.54 25.31 11.72
C ALA A 22 -4.23 25.72 13.18
N HIS A 23 -5.28 25.95 13.97
CA HIS A 23 -5.21 26.56 15.31
C HIS A 23 -4.29 25.88 16.33
N GLN A 24 -3.88 24.63 16.10
CA GLN A 24 -2.94 23.89 16.93
C GLN A 24 -1.46 24.16 16.60
N PHE A 25 -1.16 25.02 15.63
CA PHE A 25 0.20 25.41 15.24
C PHE A 25 0.42 26.91 15.41
N ASP A 26 1.60 27.27 15.89
CA ASP A 26 2.03 28.65 16.13
C ASP A 26 2.33 29.39 14.80
N ASN A 27 2.75 28.66 13.76
CA ASN A 27 3.07 29.20 12.44
C ASN A 27 3.05 28.14 11.32
N LEU A 28 3.09 28.61 10.06
CA LEU A 28 3.02 27.76 8.86
C LEU A 28 4.26 26.88 8.63
N GLU A 29 5.42 27.24 9.21
CA GLU A 29 6.65 26.45 9.12
C GLU A 29 6.52 25.20 10.00
N GLN A 30 6.18 25.38 11.27
CA GLN A 30 5.88 24.30 12.22
C GLN A 30 4.79 23.35 11.70
N GLN A 31 3.71 23.88 11.08
CA GLN A 31 2.68 23.05 10.44
C GLN A 31 3.23 22.15 9.31
N ARG A 32 4.16 22.67 8.50
CA ARG A 32 4.79 21.91 7.40
C ARG A 32 5.82 20.92 7.91
N GLU A 33 6.61 21.27 8.92
CA GLU A 33 7.55 20.37 9.57
C GLU A 33 6.82 19.21 10.25
N ALA A 34 5.76 19.49 11.02
CA ALA A 34 4.94 18.47 11.66
C ALA A 34 4.30 17.51 10.64
N GLY A 35 3.76 18.03 9.53
CA GLY A 35 3.23 17.19 8.44
C GLY A 35 4.31 16.33 7.77
N THR A 36 5.51 16.88 7.55
CA THR A 36 6.64 16.16 6.95
C THR A 36 7.15 15.06 7.89
N LEU A 37 7.31 15.36 9.18
CA LEU A 37 7.71 14.39 10.20
C LEU A 37 6.66 13.29 10.37
N GLY A 38 5.37 13.64 10.38
CA GLY A 38 4.28 12.67 10.40
C GLY A 38 4.33 11.71 9.21
N MET A 39 4.59 12.21 8.00
CA MET A 39 4.75 11.38 6.80
C MET A 39 5.95 10.43 6.91
N TRP A 40 7.09 10.89 7.44
CA TRP A 40 8.26 10.03 7.66
C TRP A 40 8.02 8.95 8.72
N VAL A 41 7.37 9.27 9.84
CA VAL A 41 7.02 8.29 10.88
C VAL A 41 6.01 7.27 10.34
N PHE A 42 5.04 7.71 9.54
CA PHE A 42 4.11 6.81 8.84
C PHE A 42 4.86 5.84 7.92
N ILE A 43 5.75 6.33 7.05
CA ILE A 43 6.55 5.46 6.16
C ILE A 43 7.43 4.49 6.96
N ALA A 44 8.03 4.96 8.06
CA ALA A 44 8.87 4.13 8.92
C ALA A 44 8.10 2.97 9.56
N GLN A 45 6.86 3.19 10.04
CA GLN A 45 6.05 2.10 10.59
C GLN A 45 5.60 1.10 9.52
N GLU A 46 5.23 1.54 8.31
CA GLU A 46 4.90 0.64 7.18
C GLU A 46 6.09 -0.29 6.87
N VAL A 47 7.30 0.28 6.80
CA VAL A 47 8.54 -0.47 6.53
C VAL A 47 8.84 -1.47 7.64
N MET A 48 8.60 -1.14 8.92
CA MET A 48 8.78 -2.08 10.03
C MET A 48 7.73 -3.20 10.02
N PHE A 49 6.47 -2.85 9.76
CA PHE A 49 5.32 -3.77 9.71
C PHE A 49 5.51 -4.83 8.62
N PHE A 50 5.76 -4.41 7.37
CA PHE A 50 6.05 -5.35 6.29
C PHE A 50 7.44 -5.98 6.42
N GLY A 51 8.42 -5.28 6.99
CA GLY A 51 9.76 -5.81 7.25
C GLY A 51 9.76 -7.06 8.12
N GLY A 52 8.91 -7.12 9.15
CA GLY A 52 8.72 -8.31 9.98
C GLY A 52 8.18 -9.52 9.19
N LEU A 53 7.25 -9.29 8.27
CA LEU A 53 6.69 -10.34 7.40
C LEU A 53 7.70 -10.83 6.36
N PHE A 54 8.47 -9.92 5.75
CA PHE A 54 9.56 -10.30 4.85
C PHE A 54 10.67 -11.06 5.58
N LEU A 55 11.00 -10.69 6.82
CA LEU A 55 11.95 -11.45 7.64
C LEU A 55 11.44 -12.86 7.94
N ALA A 56 10.17 -13.03 8.27
CA ALA A 56 9.56 -14.35 8.43
C ALA A 56 9.64 -15.17 7.13
N TYR A 57 9.30 -14.57 5.99
CA TYR A 57 9.44 -15.19 4.67
C TYR A 57 10.89 -15.65 4.39
N LEU A 58 11.89 -14.82 4.66
CA LEU A 58 13.30 -15.16 4.47
C LEU A 58 13.74 -16.32 5.38
N ILE A 59 13.38 -16.29 6.66
CA ILE A 59 13.71 -17.36 7.61
C ILE A 59 13.13 -18.71 7.13
N TYR A 60 11.86 -18.74 6.75
CA TYR A 60 11.23 -19.97 6.27
C TYR A 60 11.73 -20.41 4.88
N ARG A 61 12.04 -19.47 3.97
CA ARG A 61 12.65 -19.76 2.66
C ARG A 61 14.04 -20.40 2.80
N MET A 62 14.83 -19.96 3.77
CA MET A 62 16.14 -20.56 4.08
C MET A 62 16.01 -21.91 4.78
N LYS A 63 15.01 -22.09 5.65
CA LYS A 63 14.80 -23.32 6.42
C LYS A 63 14.19 -24.46 5.60
N TYR A 64 13.32 -24.14 4.64
CA TYR A 64 12.59 -25.11 3.82
C TYR A 64 12.66 -24.74 2.32
N PRO A 65 13.86 -24.73 1.71
CA PRO A 65 14.08 -24.22 0.35
C PRO A 65 13.25 -24.97 -0.70
N ASP A 66 13.21 -26.30 -0.66
CA ASP A 66 12.48 -27.13 -1.62
C ASP A 66 10.97 -26.92 -1.53
N ALA A 67 10.44 -26.80 -0.30
CA ALA A 67 9.01 -26.56 -0.06
C ALA A 67 8.58 -25.19 -0.60
N PHE A 68 9.38 -24.17 -0.33
CA PHE A 68 9.11 -22.81 -0.80
C PHE A 68 9.33 -22.67 -2.31
N MET A 69 10.26 -23.44 -2.90
CA MET A 69 10.46 -23.49 -4.35
C MET A 69 9.26 -24.14 -5.05
N ALA A 70 8.86 -25.32 -4.61
CA ALA A 70 7.68 -26.01 -5.13
C ALA A 70 6.42 -25.14 -5.02
N ALA A 71 6.14 -24.61 -3.83
CA ALA A 71 4.97 -23.75 -3.60
C ALA A 71 5.02 -22.44 -4.44
N SER A 72 6.20 -21.84 -4.64
CA SER A 72 6.33 -20.63 -5.45
C SER A 72 6.02 -20.84 -6.94
N ASN A 73 6.14 -22.06 -7.48
CA ASN A 73 5.82 -22.36 -8.88
C ASN A 73 4.31 -22.33 -9.18
N HIS A 74 3.45 -22.37 -8.16
CA HIS A 74 1.99 -22.23 -8.31
C HIS A 74 1.52 -20.75 -8.34
N LEU A 75 2.44 -19.77 -8.30
CA LEU A 75 2.11 -18.38 -8.56
C LEU A 75 2.23 -18.07 -10.06
N ASN A 76 1.17 -17.52 -10.64
CA ASN A 76 1.19 -17.07 -12.02
C ASN A 76 1.97 -15.75 -12.13
N TRP A 77 3.25 -15.86 -12.49
CA TRP A 77 4.14 -14.70 -12.62
C TRP A 77 3.63 -13.68 -13.64
N THR A 78 2.97 -14.11 -14.73
CA THR A 78 2.42 -13.21 -15.76
C THR A 78 1.32 -12.31 -15.20
N ILE A 79 0.38 -12.88 -14.43
CA ILE A 79 -0.66 -12.12 -13.73
C ILE A 79 -0.02 -11.20 -12.68
N GLY A 80 0.97 -11.70 -11.93
CA GLY A 80 1.74 -10.90 -10.97
C GLY A 80 2.44 -9.70 -11.60
N THR A 81 3.16 -9.88 -12.70
CA THR A 81 3.86 -8.82 -13.43
C THR A 81 2.89 -7.80 -14.03
N PHE A 82 1.78 -8.24 -14.61
CA PHE A 82 0.72 -7.34 -15.07
C PHE A 82 0.20 -6.47 -13.92
N ASN A 83 -0.07 -7.08 -12.77
CA ASN A 83 -0.60 -6.38 -11.60
C ASN A 83 0.41 -5.37 -11.01
N THR A 84 1.70 -5.70 -11.02
CA THR A 84 2.79 -4.77 -10.68
C THR A 84 2.84 -3.57 -11.64
N ALA A 85 2.66 -3.79 -12.94
CA ALA A 85 2.60 -2.70 -13.92
C ALA A 85 1.39 -1.78 -13.70
N VAL A 86 0.23 -2.33 -13.34
CA VAL A 86 -0.96 -1.56 -12.93
C VAL A 86 -0.65 -0.68 -11.71
N LEU A 87 -0.02 -1.22 -10.67
CA LEU A 87 0.35 -0.45 -9.46
C LEU A 87 1.37 0.66 -9.74
N ILE A 88 2.40 0.40 -10.54
CA ILE A 88 3.40 1.42 -10.94
C ILE A 88 2.74 2.52 -11.78
N THR A 89 1.79 2.17 -12.63
CA THR A 89 1.00 3.15 -13.39
C THR A 89 0.10 3.97 -12.46
N SER A 90 -0.47 3.36 -11.42
CA SER A 90 -1.32 4.04 -10.44
C SER A 90 -0.55 5.03 -9.55
N SER A 91 0.66 4.68 -9.12
CA SER A 91 1.51 5.62 -8.38
C SER A 91 1.98 6.78 -9.26
N LEU A 92 2.25 6.52 -10.55
CA LEU A 92 2.51 7.57 -11.54
C LEU A 92 1.31 8.51 -11.73
N THR A 93 0.07 7.99 -11.84
CA THR A 93 -1.11 8.87 -11.96
C THR A 93 -1.31 9.73 -10.71
N MET A 94 -1.04 9.21 -9.51
CA MET A 94 -1.11 10.02 -8.29
C MET A 94 -0.01 11.10 -8.25
N ALA A 95 1.22 10.78 -8.66
CA ALA A 95 2.30 11.76 -8.79
C ALA A 95 1.97 12.87 -9.80
N LEU A 96 1.34 12.52 -10.93
CA LEU A 96 0.86 13.48 -11.93
C LEU A 96 -0.29 14.36 -11.41
N ALA A 97 -1.17 13.84 -10.53
CA ALA A 97 -2.18 14.65 -9.85
C ALA A 97 -1.54 15.74 -8.98
N VAL A 98 -0.55 15.36 -8.16
CA VAL A 98 0.19 16.29 -7.29
C VAL A 98 0.99 17.33 -8.11
N TRP A 99 1.64 16.89 -9.20
CA TRP A 99 2.30 17.81 -10.13
C TRP A 99 1.32 18.80 -10.77
N ALA A 100 0.13 18.34 -11.19
CA ALA A 100 -0.88 19.21 -11.79
C ALA A 100 -1.32 20.33 -10.84
N THR A 101 -1.46 20.02 -9.54
CA THR A 101 -1.73 21.02 -8.49
C THR A 101 -0.59 22.03 -8.36
N GLN A 102 0.66 21.57 -8.28
CA GLN A 102 1.84 22.46 -8.17
C GLN A 102 2.06 23.34 -9.41
N ALA A 103 1.76 22.81 -10.60
CA ALA A 103 1.89 23.51 -11.88
C ALA A 103 0.69 24.44 -12.19
N GLY A 104 -0.21 24.68 -11.24
CA GLY A 104 -1.37 25.58 -11.42
C GLY A 104 -2.33 25.15 -12.52
N ARG A 105 -2.42 23.85 -12.82
CA ARG A 105 -3.32 23.33 -13.86
C ARG A 105 -4.78 23.42 -13.40
N ALA A 106 -5.70 23.44 -14.36
CA ALA A 106 -7.14 23.46 -14.06
C ALA A 106 -7.54 22.27 -13.16
N PRO A 107 -8.39 22.45 -12.13
CA PRO A 107 -8.73 21.40 -11.17
C PRO A 107 -9.25 20.09 -11.80
N LYS A 108 -9.89 20.17 -12.97
CA LYS A 108 -10.33 19.00 -13.76
C LYS A 108 -9.18 18.04 -14.10
N VAL A 109 -7.96 18.52 -14.28
CA VAL A 109 -6.77 17.71 -14.59
C VAL A 109 -6.34 16.90 -13.36
N GLN A 110 -6.31 17.52 -12.18
CA GLN A 110 -6.04 16.83 -10.91
C GLN A 110 -7.09 15.74 -10.65
N VAL A 111 -8.37 16.08 -10.79
CA VAL A 111 -9.48 15.13 -10.59
C VAL A 111 -9.40 13.96 -11.58
N ALA A 112 -9.07 14.20 -12.85
CA ALA A 112 -8.90 13.14 -13.84
C ALA A 112 -7.78 12.15 -13.46
N PHE A 113 -6.63 12.64 -12.98
CA PHE A 113 -5.54 11.77 -12.51
C PHE A 113 -5.88 11.01 -11.21
N MET A 114 -6.63 11.63 -10.28
CA MET A 114 -7.11 10.93 -9.08
C MET A 114 -8.12 9.82 -9.45
N LEU A 115 -9.05 10.08 -10.38
CA LEU A 115 -9.97 9.06 -10.88
C LEU A 115 -9.24 7.92 -11.59
N ALA A 116 -8.20 8.21 -12.39
CA ALA A 116 -7.37 7.19 -13.01
C ALA A 116 -6.67 6.30 -11.96
N THR A 117 -6.13 6.91 -10.90
CA THR A 117 -5.52 6.19 -9.76
C THR A 117 -6.51 5.23 -9.10
N VAL A 118 -7.75 5.68 -8.85
CA VAL A 118 -8.81 4.84 -8.26
C VAL A 118 -9.19 3.68 -9.21
N LEU A 119 -9.36 3.94 -10.51
CA LEU A 119 -9.70 2.90 -11.48
C LEU A 119 -8.60 1.84 -11.62
N LEU A 120 -7.33 2.23 -11.56
CA LEU A 120 -6.19 1.31 -11.56
C LEU A 120 -6.13 0.51 -10.25
N GLY A 121 -6.44 1.12 -9.10
CA GLY A 121 -6.58 0.42 -7.82
C GLY A 121 -7.71 -0.63 -7.80
N LEU A 122 -8.87 -0.29 -8.37
CA LEU A 122 -9.98 -1.25 -8.55
C LEU A 122 -9.62 -2.38 -9.52
N THR A 123 -8.84 -2.09 -10.57
CA THR A 123 -8.30 -3.10 -11.50
C THR A 123 -7.38 -4.07 -10.77
N PHE A 124 -6.45 -3.55 -9.95
CA PHE A 124 -5.57 -4.37 -9.10
C PHE A 124 -6.36 -5.30 -8.17
N LEU A 125 -7.39 -4.76 -7.49
CA LEU A 125 -8.22 -5.53 -6.56
C LEU A 125 -9.02 -6.63 -7.27
N SER A 126 -9.54 -6.34 -8.48
CA SER A 126 -10.27 -7.31 -9.30
C SER A 126 -9.36 -8.48 -9.73
N VAL A 127 -8.13 -8.19 -10.15
CA VAL A 127 -7.13 -9.23 -10.47
C VAL A 127 -6.80 -10.08 -9.23
N LYS A 128 -6.65 -9.46 -8.05
CA LYS A 128 -6.39 -10.19 -6.81
C LYS A 128 -7.57 -11.06 -6.36
N ALA A 129 -8.81 -10.59 -6.53
CA ALA A 129 -9.99 -11.39 -6.27
C ALA A 129 -10.06 -12.63 -7.17
N TYR A 130 -9.72 -12.49 -8.46
CA TYR A 130 -9.61 -13.63 -9.38
C TYR A 130 -8.53 -14.63 -8.94
N GLU A 131 -7.32 -14.16 -8.60
CA GLU A 131 -6.27 -15.04 -8.09
C GLU A 131 -6.72 -15.78 -6.81
N TYR A 132 -7.33 -15.09 -5.85
CA TYR A 132 -7.78 -15.72 -4.61
C TYR A 132 -8.86 -16.78 -4.85
N HIS A 133 -9.76 -16.57 -5.82
CA HIS A 133 -10.77 -17.56 -6.20
C HIS A 133 -10.12 -18.83 -6.79
N GLU A 134 -9.12 -18.70 -7.66
CA GLU A 134 -8.36 -19.82 -8.21
C GLU A 134 -7.70 -20.65 -7.08
N LYS A 135 -7.07 -19.99 -6.11
CA LYS A 135 -6.42 -20.67 -4.97
C LYS A 135 -7.42 -21.24 -3.95
N TYR A 136 -8.65 -20.72 -3.92
CA TYR A 136 -9.79 -21.35 -3.22
C TYR A 136 -10.15 -22.68 -3.91
N THR A 137 -10.33 -22.68 -5.23
CA THR A 137 -10.69 -23.90 -6.00
C THR A 137 -9.60 -24.97 -5.98
N ASP A 138 -8.34 -24.57 -5.88
CA ASP A 138 -7.19 -25.47 -5.75
C ASP A 138 -7.03 -26.09 -4.35
N GLY A 139 -7.79 -25.64 -3.35
CA GLY A 139 -7.68 -26.09 -1.96
C GLY A 139 -6.41 -25.59 -1.24
N LEU A 140 -5.80 -24.52 -1.74
CA LEU A 140 -4.54 -23.96 -1.24
C LEU A 140 -4.72 -22.98 -0.07
N ILE A 141 -5.95 -22.77 0.41
CA ILE A 141 -6.23 -21.86 1.52
C ILE A 141 -5.67 -22.45 2.81
N PRO A 142 -4.74 -21.78 3.50
CA PRO A 142 -3.95 -22.39 4.57
C PRO A 142 -4.70 -22.55 5.91
N VAL A 143 -6.00 -22.23 5.94
CA VAL A 143 -6.86 -22.33 7.13
C VAL A 143 -7.11 -23.80 7.50
N ALA A 144 -7.12 -24.09 8.81
CA ALA A 144 -7.37 -25.42 9.34
C ALA A 144 -8.70 -25.99 8.83
N GLY A 145 -8.65 -27.17 8.19
CA GLY A 145 -9.81 -27.83 7.59
C GLY A 145 -10.17 -27.40 6.16
N TRP A 146 -9.61 -26.29 5.66
CA TRP A 146 -9.81 -25.85 4.26
C TRP A 146 -8.57 -26.08 3.38
N PHE A 147 -7.41 -26.31 3.99
CA PHE A 147 -6.20 -26.72 3.28
C PHE A 147 -6.32 -28.18 2.82
N ASN A 148 -6.71 -28.39 1.56
CA ASN A 148 -6.87 -29.69 0.93
C ASN A 148 -6.45 -29.62 -0.55
N PRO A 149 -5.13 -29.55 -0.83
CA PRO A 149 -4.63 -29.39 -2.18
C PRO A 149 -5.10 -30.51 -3.12
N ASN A 150 -5.48 -30.15 -4.33
CA ASN A 150 -5.93 -31.12 -5.33
C ASN A 150 -4.83 -32.15 -5.68
N ARG A 151 -5.22 -33.28 -6.30
CA ARG A 151 -4.28 -34.37 -6.63
C ARG A 151 -3.16 -33.95 -7.57
N GLU A 152 -3.41 -32.96 -8.42
CA GLU A 152 -2.42 -32.42 -9.35
C GLU A 152 -1.31 -31.69 -8.59
N ILE A 153 -1.65 -30.80 -7.66
CA ILE A 153 -0.70 -30.11 -6.78
C ILE A 153 0.08 -31.12 -5.95
N LEU A 154 -0.59 -32.09 -5.32
CA LEU A 154 0.06 -33.14 -4.52
C LEU A 154 1.10 -33.93 -5.33
N SER A 155 0.89 -34.14 -6.63
CA SER A 155 1.85 -34.84 -7.50
C SER A 155 3.12 -34.03 -7.83
N HIS A 156 3.09 -32.71 -7.64
CA HIS A 156 4.23 -31.81 -7.86
C HIS A 156 5.01 -31.49 -6.57
N ILE A 157 4.54 -31.92 -5.39
CA ILE A 157 5.26 -31.75 -4.13
C ILE A 157 6.43 -32.76 -4.07
N PRO A 158 7.69 -32.30 -3.88
CA PRO A 158 8.83 -33.20 -3.74
C PRO A 158 8.67 -34.16 -2.55
N ALA A 159 9.09 -35.42 -2.70
CA ALA A 159 8.91 -36.46 -1.68
C ALA A 159 9.62 -36.17 -0.33
N ASN A 160 10.59 -35.24 -0.30
CA ASN A 160 11.28 -34.78 0.90
C ASN A 160 10.59 -33.58 1.59
N VAL A 161 9.52 -33.04 1.01
CA VAL A 161 8.74 -31.91 1.53
C VAL A 161 7.49 -32.41 2.25
N THR A 162 7.25 -31.93 3.47
CA THR A 162 6.00 -32.23 4.18
C THR A 162 4.89 -31.26 3.79
N LEU A 163 3.64 -31.72 3.83
CA LEU A 163 2.47 -30.90 3.50
C LEU A 163 2.40 -29.63 4.36
N GLY A 164 2.82 -29.69 5.63
CA GLY A 164 2.89 -28.51 6.51
C GLY A 164 3.98 -27.50 6.12
N GLN A 165 5.13 -27.96 5.58
CA GLN A 165 6.16 -27.06 5.04
C GLN A 165 5.65 -26.31 3.81
N TYR A 166 4.91 -27.00 2.94
CA TYR A 166 4.27 -26.42 1.77
C TYR A 166 3.14 -25.45 2.17
N GLN A 167 2.31 -25.79 3.17
CA GLN A 167 1.25 -24.92 3.73
C GLN A 167 1.80 -23.63 4.36
N MET A 168 3.00 -23.66 4.98
CA MET A 168 3.62 -22.44 5.56
C MET A 168 3.89 -21.35 4.51
N PHE A 169 4.20 -21.72 3.26
CA PHE A 169 4.34 -20.74 2.19
C PHE A 169 2.99 -20.02 1.92
N PHE A 170 1.89 -20.76 1.84
CA PHE A 170 0.56 -20.18 1.62
C PHE A 170 0.08 -19.34 2.80
N TRP A 171 0.38 -19.74 4.05
CA TRP A 171 0.17 -18.89 5.23
C TRP A 171 0.84 -17.52 5.07
N LEU A 172 2.12 -17.50 4.68
CA LEU A 172 2.86 -16.25 4.50
C LEU A 172 2.36 -15.45 3.28
N TYR A 173 2.03 -16.11 2.17
CA TYR A 173 1.45 -15.47 0.99
C TYR A 173 0.15 -14.72 1.34
N PHE A 174 -0.83 -15.43 1.92
CA PHE A 174 -2.12 -14.86 2.28
C PHE A 174 -2.01 -13.86 3.44
N ALA A 175 -1.09 -14.06 4.39
CA ALA A 175 -0.81 -13.05 5.41
C ALA A 175 -0.25 -11.76 4.80
N MET A 176 0.82 -11.83 3.99
CA MET A 176 1.43 -10.65 3.37
C MET A 176 0.45 -9.89 2.47
N THR A 177 -0.31 -10.59 1.63
CA THR A 177 -1.21 -9.95 0.65
C THR A 177 -2.57 -9.57 1.24
N GLY A 178 -3.12 -10.37 2.16
CA GLY A 178 -4.41 -10.13 2.82
C GLY A 178 -4.32 -9.09 3.93
N LEU A 179 -3.27 -9.11 4.76
CA LEU A 179 -3.05 -8.09 5.79
C LEU A 179 -2.82 -6.72 5.16
N HIS A 180 -2.05 -6.65 4.06
CA HIS A 180 -1.88 -5.42 3.30
C HIS A 180 -3.21 -4.89 2.76
N ALA A 181 -4.06 -5.75 2.21
CA ALA A 181 -5.39 -5.34 1.72
C ALA A 181 -6.31 -4.82 2.84
N LEU A 182 -6.25 -5.38 4.05
CA LEU A 182 -7.02 -4.92 5.21
C LEU A 182 -6.47 -3.62 5.81
N HIS A 183 -5.15 -3.46 5.82
CA HIS A 183 -4.46 -2.28 6.39
C HIS A 183 -4.62 -1.01 5.54
N MET A 184 -4.96 -1.17 4.26
CA MET A 184 -5.17 -0.08 3.29
C MET A 184 -6.62 0.46 3.25
N ILE A 185 -7.49 0.05 4.20
CA ILE A 185 -8.92 0.42 4.29
C ILE A 185 -9.17 1.24 5.57
#